data_AF-A0A850SEK1-F1
#
_entry.id   AF-A0A850SEK1-F1
#
_cell.length_a   1.000
_cell.length_b   1.000
_cell.length_c   1.000
_cell.angle_alpha   90.00
_cell.angle_beta   90.00
_cell.angle_gamma   90.00
#
_symmetry.space_group_name_H-M   'P 1'
#
loop_
_entity.id
_entity.type
_entity.pdbx_description
1 polymer ?
#
loop_
_entity_poly.entity_id
_entity_poly.type
_entity_poly.pdbx_seq_one_letter_code
_entity_poly.pdbx_strand_id
1 'polypeptide(L)' 'MTSRQDLKDIVDEIRALRSKIDKLENIVEKRFVGEARPDAYEKKAVSEFEKRRKAGRTKFVPLSEIDE' A
#
# COMPACT_ATOMS: atom_id res chain seq x y z
N MET A 1 -18.97 27.42 30.57
CA MET A 1 -18.30 26.15 30.94
C MET A 1 -18.48 25.21 29.77
N THR A 2 -17.39 24.77 29.15
CA THR A 2 -17.42 23.80 28.05
C THR A 2 -17.90 22.47 28.61
N SER A 3 -18.99 21.95 28.08
CA SER A 3 -19.58 20.71 28.56
C SER A 3 -18.67 19.53 28.19
N ARG A 4 -18.80 18.41 28.91
CA ARG A 4 -18.08 17.18 28.56
C ARG A 4 -18.45 16.67 27.17
N GLN A 5 -19.66 17.00 26.70
CA GLN A 5 -20.12 16.70 25.35
C GLN A 5 -19.38 17.56 24.32
N ASP A 6 -19.25 18.86 24.58
CA ASP A 6 -18.53 19.78 23.70
C ASP A 6 -17.07 19.34 23.50
N LEU A 7 -16.41 18.88 24.57
CA LEU A 7 -15.04 18.35 24.48
C LEU A 7 -14.96 17.07 23.65
N LYS A 8 -15.98 16.20 23.71
CA LYS A 8 -16.04 14.98 22.90
C LYS A 8 -16.21 15.32 21.43
N ASP A 9 -17.11 16.25 21.12
CA ASP A 9 -17.39 16.68 19.75
C ASP A 9 -16.14 17.31 19.11
N ILE A 10 -15.40 18.13 19.86
CA ILE A 10 -14.10 18.69 19.43
C ILE A 10 -13.09 17.58 19.14
N VAL A 11 -12.99 16.55 19.98
CA VAL A 11 -12.07 15.42 19.76
C VAL A 11 -12.44 14.65 18.49
N ASP A 12 -13.73 14.45 18.23
CA ASP A 12 -14.18 13.75 17.04
C ASP A 12 -13.95 14.57 15.76
N GLU A 13 -14.09 15.90 15.82
CA GLU A 13 -13.69 16.78 14.72
C GLU A 13 -12.18 16.74 14.44
N ILE A 14 -11.34 16.77 15.49
CA ILE A 14 -9.88 16.64 15.36
C ILE A 14 -9.50 15.32 14.68
N ARG A 15 -10.15 14.21 15.06
CA ARG A 15 -9.94 12.90 14.42
C ARG A 15 -10.35 12.89 12.95
N ALA A 16 -11.47 13.53 12.62
CA ALA A 16 -11.93 13.65 11.24
C ALA A 16 -10.95 14.48 10.39
N LEU A 17 -10.39 15.56 10.94
CA LEU A 17 -9.37 16.37 10.29
C LEU A 17 -8.09 15.57 10.04
N ARG A 18 -7.62 14.82 11.04
CA ARG A 18 -6.45 13.94 10.88
C ARG A 18 -6.64 12.95 9.74
N SER A 19 -7.78 12.27 9.67
CA SER A 19 -8.07 11.33 8.58
C SER A 19 -8.06 11.98 7.19
N LYS A 20 -8.49 13.25 7.09
CA LYS A 20 -8.41 14.00 5.83
C LYS A 20 -6.96 14.35 5.46
N ILE A 21 -6.14 14.73 6.45
CA ILE A 21 -4.71 15.01 6.25
C ILE A 21 -3.99 13.75 5.79
N ASP A 22 -4.19 12.60 6.45
CA ASP A 22 -3.56 11.32 6.07
C ASP A 22 -3.90 10.95 4.61
N LYS A 23 -5.13 11.21 4.15
CA LYS A 23 -5.51 10.99 2.74
C LYS A 23 -4.78 11.91 1.78
N LEU A 24 -4.59 13.17 2.14
CA LEU A 24 -3.85 14.13 1.33
C LEU A 24 -2.37 13.75 1.26
N GLU A 25 -1.77 13.36 2.39
CA GLU A 25 -0.40 12.84 2.45
C GLU A 25 -0.22 11.63 1.52
N ASN A 26 -1.13 10.65 1.59
CA ASN A 26 -1.11 9.50 0.68
C ASN A 26 -1.19 9.89 -0.81
N ILE A 27 -2.00 10.90 -1.16
CA ILE A 27 -2.11 11.39 -2.54
C ILE A 27 -0.81 12.06 -2.96
N VAL A 28 -0.22 12.86 -2.07
CA VAL A 28 1.06 13.52 -2.31
C VAL A 28 2.14 12.48 -2.45
N GLU A 29 2.32 11.55 -1.53
CA GLU A 29 3.30 10.47 -1.60
C GLU A 29 3.19 9.69 -2.92
N LYS A 30 1.99 9.27 -3.32
CA LYS A 30 1.79 8.57 -4.61
C LYS A 30 2.22 9.40 -5.82
N ARG A 31 2.06 10.72 -5.76
CA ARG A 31 2.45 11.64 -6.84
C ARG A 31 3.92 12.06 -6.79
N PHE A 32 4.47 12.22 -5.58
CA PHE A 32 5.79 12.77 -5.31
C PHE A 32 6.87 11.68 -5.31
N VAL A 33 6.55 10.52 -4.73
CA VAL A 33 7.39 9.32 -4.77
C VAL A 33 7.28 8.62 -6.13
N GLY A 34 6.28 9.00 -6.94
CA GLY A 34 6.12 8.61 -8.35
C GLY A 34 6.44 7.14 -8.55
N GLU A 35 5.46 6.24 -8.30
CA GLU A 35 5.65 4.79 -8.43
C GLU A 35 6.55 4.48 -9.63
N ALA A 36 7.76 3.96 -9.35
CA ALA A 36 8.72 3.62 -10.39
C ALA A 36 8.02 2.68 -11.36
N ARG A 37 7.74 3.17 -12.57
CA ARG A 37 7.05 2.35 -13.55
C ARG A 37 7.99 1.21 -13.92
N PRO A 38 7.51 -0.04 -13.92
CA PRO A 38 8.35 -1.15 -14.28
C PRO A 38 8.94 -0.94 -15.69
N ASP A 39 10.23 -1.19 -15.81
CA ASP A 39 10.92 -1.12 -17.08
C ASP A 39 10.48 -2.26 -18.02
N ALA A 40 11.04 -2.30 -19.22
CA ALA A 40 10.66 -3.32 -20.20
C ALA A 40 11.04 -4.75 -19.77
N TYR A 41 12.12 -4.90 -19.00
CA TYR A 41 12.60 -6.19 -18.50
C TYR A 41 11.74 -6.67 -17.34
N GLU A 42 11.42 -5.79 -16.39
CA GLU A 42 10.53 -6.08 -15.26
C GLU A 42 9.14 -6.49 -15.76
N LYS A 43 8.60 -5.78 -16.75
CA LYS A 43 7.33 -6.16 -17.40
C LYS A 43 7.39 -7.55 -18.04
N LYS A 44 8.49 -7.87 -18.71
CA LYS A 44 8.70 -9.20 -19.33
C LYS A 44 8.81 -10.29 -18.28
N ALA A 45 9.57 -10.05 -17.22
CA ALA A 45 9.76 -11.00 -16.12
C ALA A 45 8.42 -11.34 -15.44
N VAL A 46 7.61 -10.32 -15.13
CA VAL A 46 6.26 -10.51 -14.57
C VAL A 46 5.36 -11.28 -15.55
N SER A 47 5.37 -10.91 -16.83
CA SER A 47 4.56 -11.61 -17.86
C SER A 47 4.93 -13.08 -17.99
N GLU A 48 6.22 -13.39 -17.97
CA GLU A 48 6.72 -14.76 -18.07
C GLU A 48 6.40 -15.58 -16.82
N PHE A 49 6.62 -15.01 -15.64
CA PHE A 49 6.23 -15.62 -14.37
C PHE A 49 4.74 -15.98 -14.36
N GLU A 50 3.87 -15.04 -14.74
CA GLU A 50 2.42 -15.28 -14.81
C GLU A 50 2.05 -16.39 -15.79
N LYS A 51 2.70 -16.44 -16.97
CA LYS A 51 2.51 -17.52 -17.95
C LYS A 51 2.91 -18.87 -17.37
N ARG A 52 4.07 -18.96 -16.74
CA ARG A 52 4.57 -20.20 -16.12
C ARG A 52 3.69 -20.61 -14.95
N ARG A 53 3.20 -19.67 -14.14
CA ARG A 53 2.31 -19.92 -13.00
C ARG A 53 0.98 -20.49 -13.46
N LYS A 54 0.34 -19.86 -14.45
CA LYS A 54 -0.92 -20.35 -15.06
C LYS A 54 -0.75 -21.73 -15.70
N ALA A 55 0.41 -22.02 -16.27
CA ALA A 55 0.73 -23.32 -16.83
C ALA A 55 1.09 -24.38 -15.76
N GLY A 56 1.03 -24.06 -14.47
CA GLY A 56 1.42 -24.97 -13.38
C GLY A 56 2.91 -25.28 -13.31
N ARG A 57 3.75 -24.50 -14.02
CA ARG A 57 5.20 -24.71 -14.15
C ARG A 57 6.03 -23.94 -13.12
N THR A 58 5.38 -23.34 -12.13
CA THR A 58 6.03 -22.58 -11.07
C THR A 58 5.38 -22.97 -9.76
N LYS A 59 6.20 -23.32 -8.77
CA LYS A 59 5.77 -23.62 -7.40
C LYS A 59 6.30 -22.53 -6.48
N PHE A 60 5.47 -22.09 -5.53
CA PHE A 60 5.94 -21.23 -4.46
C PHE A 60 6.83 -22.06 -3.53
N VAL A 61 8.05 -21.57 -3.26
CA VAL A 61 8.98 -22.17 -2.31
C VAL A 61 9.28 -21.09 -1.27
N PRO A 62 8.79 -21.22 -0.03
CA PRO A 62 9.16 -20.34 1.06
C PRO A 62 10.67 -20.39 1.30
N LEU A 63 11.29 -19.25 1.59
CA LEU A 63 12.72 -19.20 1.89
C LEU A 63 13.08 -20.00 3.16
N SER A 64 12.13 -20.18 4.09
CA SER A 64 12.29 -21.03 5.27
C SER A 64 12.45 -22.52 4.95
N GLU A 65 12.18 -22.93 3.71
CA GLU A 65 12.34 -24.31 3.22
C GLU A 65 13.64 -24.50 2.41
N ILE A 66 14.46 -23.46 2.28
CA ILE A 66 15.74 -23.49 1.55
C ILE A 66 16.86 -23.39 2.59
N ASP A 67 17.43 -24.54 2.96
CA ASP A 67 18.70 -24.60 3.68
C ASP A 67 19.85 -24.32 2.68
N GLU A 68 20.78 -23.44 3.05
CA GLU A 68 21.97 -23.09 2.23
C GLU A 68 22.91 -24.27 1.96
#